data_AF-A0A4Q2Y275-F1
#
_entry.id   AF-A0A4Q2Y275-F1
#
_cell.length_a   1.000
_cell.length_b   1.000
_cell.length_c   1.000
_cell.angle_alpha   90.00
_cell.angle_beta   90.00
_cell.angle_gamma   90.00
#
_symmetry.space_group_name_H-M   'P 1'
#
loop_
_entity.id
_entity.type
_entity.pdbx_description
1 polymer ?
#
loop_
_entity_poly.entity_id
_entity_poly.type
_entity_poly.pdbx_seq_one_letter_code
_entity_poly.pdbx_strand_id
1 'polypeptide(L)'
;MKPPAAAILFLGLAVALASTFLGWQAFPEKMASHFNAAGVADGWMNRTSFVAIMLAVGLSIPAFILTLLYCVRFLRPQVLNLPNPAYWMAPENYRRASEILFRSALVFAGGFLLWQAAFLQLIVKANQTQPPALDPAKAFLFTAILLVFSLAWVVALIFRFMRTGPPAETRS
;
A
#
# COMPACT_ATOMS: atom_id res chain seq x y z
N MET A 1 -11.44 -16.29 -15.23
CA MET A 1 -11.72 -15.53 -13.98
C MET A 1 -11.12 -14.14 -14.12
N LYS A 2 -11.92 -13.07 -14.03
CA LYS A 2 -11.43 -11.69 -14.27
C LYS A 2 -10.34 -11.33 -13.24
N PRO A 3 -9.32 -10.51 -13.60
CA PRO A 3 -8.14 -10.26 -12.76
C PRO A 3 -8.19 -8.91 -12.01
N PRO A 4 -9.18 -8.61 -11.14
CA PRO A 4 -9.34 -7.27 -10.57
C PRO A 4 -8.14 -6.85 -9.71
N ALA A 5 -7.51 -7.79 -8.99
CA ALA A 5 -6.39 -7.47 -8.08
C ALA A 5 -5.10 -7.09 -8.83
N ALA A 6 -4.77 -7.82 -9.90
CA ALA A 6 -3.62 -7.49 -10.74
C ALA A 6 -3.85 -6.18 -11.51
N ALA A 7 -5.08 -5.95 -11.99
CA ALA A 7 -5.43 -4.69 -12.64
C ALA A 7 -5.24 -3.48 -11.69
N ILE A 8 -5.63 -3.59 -10.41
CA ILE A 8 -5.41 -2.55 -9.40
C ILE A 8 -3.92 -2.28 -9.19
N LEU A 9 -3.09 -3.32 -9.12
CA LEU A 9 -1.64 -3.17 -9.03
C LEU A 9 -1.06 -2.44 -10.25
N PHE A 10 -1.37 -2.91 -11.46
CA PHE A 10 -0.86 -2.30 -12.69
C PHE A 10 -1.34 -0.87 -12.86
N LEU A 11 -2.60 -0.58 -12.52
CA LEU A 11 -3.13 0.77 -12.52
C LEU A 11 -2.38 1.65 -11.52
N GLY A 12 -2.19 1.19 -10.28
CA GLY A 12 -1.46 1.94 -9.26
C GLY A 12 -0.01 2.23 -9.68
N LEU A 13 0.67 1.23 -10.23
CA LEU A 13 2.04 1.38 -10.76
C LEU A 13 2.08 2.37 -11.91
N ALA A 14 1.18 2.25 -12.88
CA ALA A 14 1.09 3.16 -14.02
C ALA A 14 0.84 4.61 -13.56
N VAL A 15 -0.09 4.83 -12.63
CA VAL A 15 -0.40 6.16 -12.09
C VAL A 15 0.78 6.73 -11.30
N ALA A 16 1.47 5.94 -10.48
CA ALA A 16 2.63 6.40 -9.73
C ALA A 16 3.81 6.80 -10.63
N LEU A 17 4.12 5.98 -11.64
CA LEU A 17 5.17 6.28 -12.61
C LEU A 17 4.80 7.48 -13.49
N ALA A 18 3.56 7.53 -14.01
CA ALA A 18 3.08 8.65 -14.80
C ALA A 18 3.08 9.96 -14.01
N SER A 19 2.63 9.95 -12.75
CA SER A 19 2.64 11.13 -11.88
C SER A 19 4.05 11.69 -11.68
N THR A 20 5.04 10.81 -11.59
CA THR A 20 6.44 11.19 -11.41
C THR A 20 7.05 11.70 -12.71
N PHE A 21 6.87 10.95 -13.81
CA PHE A 21 7.50 11.25 -15.09
C PHE A 21 6.89 12.49 -15.77
N LEU A 22 5.55 12.56 -15.84
CA LEU A 22 4.85 13.70 -16.42
C LEU A 22 4.97 14.95 -15.54
N GLY A 23 5.11 14.77 -14.22
CA GLY A 23 5.29 15.86 -13.26
C GLY A 23 6.70 16.44 -13.23
N TRP A 24 7.71 15.74 -13.76
CA TRP A 24 9.13 16.08 -13.60
C TRP A 24 9.48 17.54 -13.91
N GLN A 25 8.93 18.08 -15.00
CA GLN A 25 9.18 19.46 -15.42
C GLN A 25 8.50 20.50 -14.51
N ALA A 26 7.38 20.15 -13.90
CA ALA A 26 6.63 21.01 -12.99
C ALA A 26 7.20 21.01 -11.55
N PHE A 27 8.09 20.09 -11.22
CA PHE A 27 8.71 20.02 -9.90
C PHE A 27 9.81 21.09 -9.80
N PRO A 28 9.81 21.94 -8.75
CA PRO A 28 10.93 22.85 -8.49
C PRO A 28 12.28 22.12 -8.38
N GLU A 29 13.39 22.82 -8.68
CA GLU A 29 14.74 22.26 -8.44
C GLU A 29 15.00 21.98 -6.96
N LYS A 30 14.47 22.84 -6.08
CA LYS A 30 14.54 22.71 -4.64
C LYS A 30 13.14 22.40 -4.09
N MET A 31 12.97 21.18 -3.60
CA MET A 31 11.71 20.66 -3.07
C MET A 31 11.71 20.73 -1.54
N ALA A 32 10.70 21.34 -0.94
CA ALA A 32 10.31 21.08 0.43
C ALA A 32 9.85 19.61 0.51
N SER A 33 10.61 18.80 1.22
CA SER A 33 10.44 17.35 1.34
C SER A 33 9.93 16.92 2.71
N HIS A 34 10.04 17.81 3.70
CA HIS A 34 9.50 17.62 5.04
C HIS A 34 8.79 18.89 5.49
N PHE A 35 7.66 18.70 6.18
CA PHE A 35 6.83 19.76 6.72
C PHE A 35 6.53 19.41 8.17
N ASN A 36 6.60 20.41 9.06
CA ASN A 36 6.20 20.22 10.45
C ASN A 36 4.68 20.05 10.59
N ALA A 37 4.20 19.84 11.82
CA ALA A 37 2.78 19.65 12.11
C ALA A 37 1.88 20.86 11.72
N ALA A 38 2.46 22.06 11.62
CA ALA A 38 1.76 23.26 11.15
C ALA A 38 1.75 23.38 9.61
N GLY A 39 2.35 22.43 8.88
CA GLY A 39 2.43 22.45 7.43
C GLY A 39 3.52 23.34 6.86
N VAL A 40 4.42 23.85 7.71
CA VAL A 40 5.53 24.71 7.29
C VAL A 40 6.73 23.85 6.91
N ALA A 41 7.32 24.13 5.76
CA ALA A 41 8.51 23.44 5.28
C ALA A 41 9.71 23.67 6.22
N ASP A 42 10.31 22.60 6.73
CA ASP A 42 11.49 22.61 7.59
C ASP A 42 12.60 21.65 7.11
N GLY A 43 12.34 20.87 6.05
CA GLY A 43 13.33 20.02 5.38
C GLY A 43 13.22 20.09 3.86
N TRP A 44 14.37 20.06 3.19
CA TRP A 44 14.48 20.29 1.75
C TRP A 44 15.41 19.32 1.07
N MET A 45 15.14 19.04 -0.20
CA MET A 45 15.96 18.19 -1.08
C MET A 45 16.02 18.82 -2.48
N ASN A 46 17.01 18.43 -3.27
CA ASN A 46 16.94 18.68 -4.71
C ASN A 46 15.88 17.75 -5.36
N ARG A 47 15.38 18.14 -6.53
CA ARG A 47 14.36 17.40 -7.30
C ARG A 47 14.68 15.92 -7.49
N THR A 48 15.92 15.62 -7.88
CA THR A 48 16.37 14.25 -8.16
C THR A 48 16.33 13.39 -6.91
N SER A 49 16.87 13.88 -5.79
CA SER A 49 16.84 13.17 -4.50
C SER A 49 15.42 12.98 -4.00
N PHE A 50 14.55 14.00 -4.13
CA PHE A 50 13.15 13.90 -3.76
C PHE A 50 12.43 12.79 -4.55
N VAL A 51 12.55 12.81 -5.87
CA VAL A 51 11.93 11.78 -6.74
C VAL A 51 12.50 10.39 -6.48
N ALA A 52 13.83 10.27 -6.28
CA ALA A 52 14.46 8.99 -5.97
C ALA A 52 13.90 8.39 -4.67
N ILE A 53 13.73 9.20 -3.62
CA ILE A 53 13.16 8.74 -2.35
C ILE A 53 11.68 8.39 -2.51
N MET A 54 10.88 9.20 -3.21
CA MET A 54 9.46 8.91 -3.46
C MET A 54 9.29 7.60 -4.23
N LEU A 55 10.10 7.34 -5.25
CA LEU A 55 10.10 6.07 -5.97
C LEU A 55 10.60 4.91 -5.10
N ALA A 56 11.67 5.11 -4.33
CA ALA A 56 12.22 4.08 -3.46
C ALA A 56 11.18 3.65 -2.41
N VAL A 57 10.56 4.59 -1.70
CA VAL A 57 9.50 4.29 -0.72
C VAL A 57 8.26 3.72 -1.42
N GLY A 58 7.83 4.36 -2.50
CA GLY A 58 6.65 3.98 -3.26
C GLY A 58 6.70 2.56 -3.81
N LEU A 59 7.87 2.08 -4.24
CA LEU A 59 8.06 0.75 -4.82
C LEU A 59 8.48 -0.29 -3.78
N SER A 60 9.30 0.08 -2.79
CA SER A 60 9.82 -0.88 -1.80
C SER A 60 8.73 -1.44 -0.89
N ILE A 61 7.76 -0.63 -0.45
CA ILE A 61 6.67 -1.10 0.42
C ILE A 61 5.79 -2.14 -0.29
N PRO A 62 5.25 -1.87 -1.49
CA PRO A 62 4.54 -2.88 -2.28
C PRO A 62 5.39 -4.12 -2.56
N ALA A 63 6.65 -3.95 -2.98
CA ALA A 63 7.53 -5.07 -3.28
C ALA A 63 7.77 -5.94 -2.04
N PHE A 64 7.98 -5.33 -0.87
CA PHE A 64 8.14 -6.02 0.40
C PHE A 64 6.89 -6.83 0.75
N ILE A 65 5.70 -6.23 0.74
CA ILE A 65 4.45 -6.92 1.08
C ILE A 65 4.13 -8.05 0.09
N LEU A 66 4.32 -7.82 -1.21
CA LEU A 66 4.11 -8.83 -2.24
C LEU A 66 5.08 -10.00 -2.07
N THR A 67 6.36 -9.72 -1.83
CA THR A 67 7.39 -10.74 -1.62
C THR A 67 7.10 -11.54 -0.36
N LEU A 68 6.82 -10.85 0.76
CA LEU A 68 6.51 -11.47 2.04
C LEU A 68 5.34 -12.44 1.91
N LEU A 69 4.21 -12.00 1.35
CA LEU A 69 3.00 -12.82 1.21
C LEU A 69 3.10 -13.85 0.09
N TYR A 70 3.94 -13.64 -0.92
CA TYR A 70 4.30 -14.66 -1.90
C TYR A 70 5.09 -15.80 -1.24
N CYS A 71 6.09 -15.45 -0.41
CA CYS A 71 7.01 -16.40 0.22
C CYS A 71 6.35 -17.30 1.25
N VAL A 72 5.21 -16.89 1.82
CA VAL A 72 4.41 -17.72 2.74
C VAL A 72 4.19 -19.14 2.21
N ARG A 73 4.00 -19.32 0.90
CA ARG A 73 3.78 -20.65 0.29
C ARG A 73 4.91 -21.66 0.54
N PHE A 74 6.14 -21.17 0.80
CA PHE A 74 7.33 -22.00 1.02
C PHE A 74 7.61 -22.23 2.51
N LEU A 75 6.87 -21.55 3.38
CA LEU A 75 6.97 -21.70 4.82
C LEU A 75 6.09 -22.85 5.31
N ARG A 76 6.37 -23.31 6.53
CA ARG A 76 5.54 -24.34 7.18
C ARG A 76 4.21 -23.75 7.64
N PRO A 77 3.09 -24.50 7.61
CA PRO A 77 1.78 -23.95 7.95
C PRO A 77 1.65 -23.30 9.34
N GLN A 78 2.47 -23.73 10.29
CA GLN A 78 2.47 -23.23 11.67
C GLN A 78 2.93 -21.76 11.80
N VAL A 79 3.55 -21.18 10.76
CA VAL A 79 3.96 -19.76 10.81
C VAL A 79 2.78 -18.79 10.69
N LEU A 80 1.63 -19.25 10.18
CA LEU A 80 0.47 -18.40 9.97
C LEU A 80 -0.48 -18.48 11.17
N ASN A 81 -0.70 -17.35 11.81
CA ASN A 81 -1.76 -17.19 12.81
C ASN A 81 -3.08 -16.83 12.12
N LEU A 82 -3.81 -17.83 11.62
CA LEU A 82 -5.10 -17.66 10.93
C LEU A 82 -6.27 -18.09 11.82
N PRO A 83 -7.47 -17.47 11.64
CA PRO A 83 -8.70 -17.99 12.24
C PRO A 83 -8.98 -19.42 11.78
N ASN A 84 -9.41 -20.32 12.68
CA ASN A 84 -9.58 -21.76 12.41
C ASN A 84 -8.25 -22.45 12.00
N PRO A 85 -7.21 -22.43 12.84
CA PRO A 85 -5.87 -22.88 12.48
C PRO A 85 -5.83 -24.35 12.04
N ALA A 86 -6.57 -25.25 12.71
CA ALA A 86 -6.63 -26.66 12.34
C ALA A 86 -7.06 -26.89 10.88
N TYR A 87 -7.98 -26.06 10.37
CA TYR A 87 -8.44 -26.15 8.98
C TYR A 87 -7.39 -25.61 8.00
N TRP A 88 -6.84 -24.42 8.24
CA TRP A 88 -5.91 -23.78 7.30
C TRP A 88 -4.49 -24.33 7.34
N MET A 89 -4.09 -24.97 8.44
CA MET A 89 -2.80 -25.62 8.57
C MET A 89 -2.76 -26.99 7.88
N ALA A 90 -3.92 -27.57 7.57
CA ALA A 90 -3.99 -28.81 6.80
C ALA A 90 -3.33 -28.60 5.42
N PRO A 91 -2.42 -29.49 4.97
CA PRO A 91 -1.66 -29.32 3.71
C PRO A 91 -2.54 -29.00 2.49
N GLU A 92 -3.72 -29.60 2.43
CA GLU A 92 -4.72 -29.41 1.39
C GLU A 92 -5.28 -27.97 1.31
N ASN A 93 -5.37 -27.27 2.46
CA ASN A 93 -5.94 -25.93 2.57
C ASN A 93 -4.87 -24.83 2.61
N TYR A 94 -3.64 -25.17 3.02
CA TYR A 94 -2.55 -24.20 3.17
C TYR A 94 -2.19 -23.49 1.86
N ARG A 95 -2.19 -24.24 0.74
CA ARG A 95 -1.95 -23.66 -0.59
C ARG A 95 -3.00 -22.59 -0.92
N ARG A 96 -4.27 -22.89 -0.63
CA ARG A 96 -5.39 -21.96 -0.83
C ARG A 96 -5.26 -20.73 0.07
N ALA A 97 -4.84 -20.90 1.33
CA ALA A 97 -4.58 -19.77 2.23
C ALA A 97 -3.50 -18.84 1.67
N SER A 98 -2.39 -19.41 1.20
CA SER A 98 -1.29 -18.66 0.58
C SER A 98 -1.75 -17.87 -0.65
N GLU A 99 -2.61 -18.45 -1.49
CA GLU A 99 -3.18 -17.76 -2.65
C GLU A 99 -4.13 -16.62 -2.26
N ILE A 100 -4.92 -16.79 -1.19
CA ILE A 100 -5.79 -15.74 -0.64
C ILE A 100 -4.94 -14.55 -0.17
N LEU A 101 -3.88 -14.82 0.60
CA LEU A 101 -2.93 -13.81 1.09
C LEU A 101 -2.24 -13.06 -0.05
N PHE A 102 -1.71 -13.79 -1.04
CA PHE A 102 -1.03 -13.14 -2.16
C PHE A 102 -1.99 -12.28 -3.00
N ARG A 103 -3.22 -12.74 -3.23
CA ARG A 103 -4.21 -11.94 -3.96
C ARG A 103 -4.65 -10.70 -3.18
N SER A 104 -4.75 -10.76 -1.85
CA SER A 104 -5.02 -9.57 -1.04
C SER A 104 -3.82 -8.61 -1.06
N ALA A 105 -2.59 -9.12 -1.09
CA ALA A 105 -1.36 -8.32 -1.22
C ALA A 105 -1.36 -7.45 -2.48
N LEU A 106 -1.82 -7.99 -3.63
CA LEU A 106 -1.96 -7.23 -4.89
C LEU A 106 -2.88 -6.02 -4.75
N VAL A 107 -4.01 -6.19 -4.04
CA VAL A 107 -4.96 -5.10 -3.78
C VAL A 107 -4.34 -4.02 -2.89
N PHE A 108 -3.66 -4.43 -1.80
CA PHE A 108 -2.97 -3.49 -0.92
C PHE A 108 -1.88 -2.72 -1.66
N ALA A 109 -1.02 -3.43 -2.40
CA ALA A 109 0.07 -2.86 -3.18
C ALA A 109 -0.41 -1.81 -4.18
N GLY A 110 -1.45 -2.11 -4.97
CA GLY A 110 -2.00 -1.15 -5.91
C GLY A 110 -2.70 0.04 -5.22
N GLY A 111 -3.45 -0.21 -4.14
CA GLY A 111 -4.06 0.85 -3.34
C GLY A 111 -3.04 1.80 -2.71
N PHE A 112 -1.94 1.26 -2.17
CA PHE A 112 -0.82 2.03 -1.63
C PHE A 112 -0.16 2.89 -2.72
N LEU A 113 0.09 2.34 -3.92
CA LEU A 113 0.66 3.10 -5.04
C LEU A 113 -0.26 4.25 -5.50
N LEU A 114 -1.57 4.01 -5.56
CA LEU A 114 -2.55 5.06 -5.87
C LEU A 114 -2.56 6.16 -4.81
N TRP A 115 -2.57 5.78 -3.54
CA TRP A 115 -2.46 6.72 -2.43
C TRP A 115 -1.16 7.53 -2.50
N GLN A 116 -0.02 6.87 -2.73
CA GLN A 116 1.29 7.51 -2.82
C GLN A 116 1.34 8.51 -3.98
N ALA A 117 0.80 8.16 -5.14
CA ALA A 117 0.71 9.06 -6.28
C ALA A 117 -0.15 10.30 -5.97
N ALA A 118 -1.28 10.12 -5.30
CA ALA A 118 -2.14 11.23 -4.90
C ALA A 118 -1.50 12.11 -3.81
N PHE A 119 -0.78 11.51 -2.85
CA PHE A 119 -0.03 12.24 -1.84
C PHE A 119 1.15 13.01 -2.45
N LEU A 120 1.82 12.46 -3.46
CA LEU A 120 2.84 13.17 -4.23
C LEU A 120 2.26 14.45 -4.86
N GLN A 121 1.06 14.39 -5.45
CA GLN A 121 0.41 15.59 -6.00
C GLN A 121 0.14 16.66 -4.93
N LEU A 122 -0.19 16.25 -3.71
CA LEU A 122 -0.36 17.17 -2.59
C LEU A 122 0.96 17.88 -2.23
N ILE A 123 2.08 17.15 -2.18
CA ILE A 123 3.42 17.72 -1.94
C ILE A 123 3.84 18.66 -3.07
N VAL A 124 3.60 18.27 -4.33
CA VAL A 124 3.92 19.09 -5.49
C VAL A 124 3.15 20.40 -5.45
N LYS A 125 1.85 20.35 -5.13
CA LYS A 125 1.02 21.55 -4.95
C LYS A 125 1.51 22.43 -3.80
N ALA A 126 1.92 21.83 -2.68
CA ALA A 126 2.52 22.56 -1.55
C ALA A 126 3.82 23.28 -1.95
N ASN A 127 4.60 22.69 -2.86
CA ASN A 127 5.83 23.27 -3.39
C ASN A 127 5.61 24.40 -4.43
N GLN A 128 4.37 24.61 -4.88
CA GLN A 128 4.02 25.70 -5.80
C GLN A 128 3.62 26.99 -5.07
N THR A 129 3.48 26.96 -3.74
CA THR A 129 3.20 28.15 -2.93
C THR A 129 4.48 28.86 -2.52
N GLN A 130 4.40 30.16 -2.23
CA GLN A 130 5.51 30.95 -1.71
C GLN A 130 5.12 31.58 -0.36
N PRO A 131 5.69 31.14 0.77
CA PRO A 131 6.60 29.99 0.92
C PRO A 131 5.89 28.64 0.70
N PRO A 132 6.63 27.53 0.49
CA PRO A 132 6.03 26.19 0.44
C PRO A 132 5.27 25.85 1.72
N ALA A 133 4.02 25.47 1.56
CA ALA A 133 3.11 25.21 2.66
C ALA A 133 2.20 24.02 2.33
N LEU A 134 2.27 22.98 3.16
CA LEU A 134 1.41 21.81 3.07
C LEU A 134 0.16 22.06 3.91
N ASP A 135 -1.02 21.91 3.32
CA ASP A 135 -2.29 21.99 4.04
C ASP A 135 -2.38 20.84 5.08
N PRO A 136 -2.34 21.14 6.39
CA PRO A 136 -2.30 20.09 7.41
C PRO A 136 -3.57 19.24 7.38
N ALA A 137 -4.74 19.84 7.18
CA ALA A 137 -6.01 19.12 7.16
C ALA A 137 -6.04 18.10 6.01
N LYS A 138 -5.53 18.48 4.83
CA LYS A 138 -5.40 17.54 3.70
C LYS A 138 -4.36 16.46 3.99
N ALA A 139 -3.21 16.81 4.55
CA ALA A 139 -2.19 15.82 4.91
C ALA A 139 -2.74 14.79 5.91
N PHE A 140 -3.41 15.23 6.97
CA PHE A 140 -4.08 14.38 7.94
C PHE A 140 -5.16 13.51 7.29
N LEU A 141 -5.99 14.07 6.41
CA LEU A 141 -7.02 13.33 5.69
C LEU A 141 -6.42 12.19 4.84
N PHE A 142 -5.38 12.47 4.06
CA PHE A 142 -4.72 11.44 3.25
C PHE A 142 -4.06 10.37 4.11
N THR A 143 -3.42 10.74 5.22
CA THR A 143 -2.89 9.77 6.19
C THR A 143 -4.01 8.92 6.80
N ALA A 144 -5.13 9.52 7.19
CA ALA A 144 -6.29 8.80 7.71
C ALA A 144 -6.88 7.84 6.67
N ILE A 145 -6.97 8.23 5.40
CA ILE A 145 -7.41 7.36 4.30
C ILE A 145 -6.51 6.13 4.19
N LEU A 146 -5.18 6.29 4.22
CA LEU A 146 -4.26 5.16 4.17
C LEU A 146 -4.44 4.22 5.37
N LEU A 147 -4.58 4.78 6.58
CA LEU A 147 -4.76 3.99 7.80
C LEU A 147 -6.08 3.22 7.78
N VAL A 148 -7.18 3.87 7.41
CA VAL A 148 -8.50 3.23 7.28
C VAL A 148 -8.48 2.17 6.18
N PHE A 149 -7.87 2.45 5.03
CA PHE A 149 -7.69 1.47 3.96
C PHE A 149 -6.91 0.23 4.44
N SER A 150 -5.80 0.45 5.15
CA SER A 150 -4.96 -0.62 5.69
C SER A 150 -5.72 -1.46 6.71
N LEU A 151 -6.45 -0.82 7.63
CA LEU A 151 -7.28 -1.50 8.63
C LEU A 151 -8.41 -2.28 7.96
N ALA A 152 -9.14 -1.66 7.03
CA ALA A 152 -10.22 -2.31 6.28
C ALA A 152 -9.69 -3.52 5.50
N TRP A 153 -8.49 -3.43 4.92
CA TRP A 153 -7.83 -4.54 4.22
C TRP A 153 -7.53 -5.72 5.18
N VAL A 154 -6.95 -5.45 6.36
CA VAL A 154 -6.70 -6.48 7.38
C VAL A 154 -8.02 -7.12 7.85
N VAL A 155 -9.01 -6.30 8.19
CA VAL A 155 -10.32 -6.76 8.68
C VAL A 155 -11.03 -7.60 7.62
N ALA A 156 -11.04 -7.17 6.35
CA ALA A 156 -11.61 -7.94 5.24
C ALA A 156 -10.91 -9.28 5.06
N LEU A 157 -9.58 -9.33 5.25
CA LEU A 157 -8.80 -10.56 5.18
C LEU A 157 -9.16 -11.54 6.31
N ILE A 158 -9.27 -11.04 7.54
CA ILE A 158 -9.70 -11.84 8.70
C ILE A 158 -11.09 -12.42 8.46
N PHE A 159 -12.07 -11.58 8.10
CA PHE A 159 -13.43 -12.05 7.81
C PHE A 159 -13.48 -13.04 6.65
N ARG A 160 -12.64 -12.87 5.64
CA ARG A 160 -12.52 -13.83 4.55
C ARG A 160 -12.10 -15.19 5.06
N PHE A 161 -11.03 -15.27 5.87
CA PHE A 161 -10.56 -16.53 6.46
C PHE A 161 -11.57 -17.16 7.44
N MET A 162 -12.35 -16.35 8.15
CA MET A 162 -13.45 -16.85 9.01
C MET A 162 -14.60 -17.46 8.20
N ARG A 163 -14.98 -16.83 7.08
CA ARG A 163 -16.10 -17.28 6.23
C ARG A 163 -15.75 -18.47 5.34
N THR A 164 -14.49 -18.56 4.88
CA THR A 164 -14.04 -19.65 4.01
C THR A 164 -13.46 -20.86 4.77
N GLY A 165 -13.63 -20.90 6.11
CA GLY A 165 -13.21 -22.01 6.97
C GLY A 165 -14.10 -23.27 6.83
N PRO A 166 -14.00 -24.23 7.77
CA PRO A 166 -14.72 -25.50 7.66
C PRO A 166 -16.25 -25.29 7.63
N PRO A 167 -17.02 -26.19 6.97
CA PRO A 167 -18.47 -26.13 6.96
C PRO A 167 -19.03 -26.09 8.40
N ALA A 168 -20.18 -25.45 8.60
CA ALA A 168 -20.79 -25.29 9.91
C ALA A 168 -21.08 -26.63 10.64
N GLU A 169 -21.10 -27.75 9.92
CA GLU A 169 -21.42 -29.09 10.41
C GLU A 169 -20.30 -29.76 11.23
N THR A 170 -19.06 -29.25 11.22
CA THR A 170 -17.95 -29.83 12.03
C THR A 170 -17.68 -29.08 13.32
N ARG A 171 -18.60 -28.21 13.75
CA ARG A 171 -18.59 -27.55 15.07
C ARG A 171 -19.46 -28.34 16.05
N SER A 172 -19.11 -29.58 16.33
CA SER A 172 -19.69 -30.39 17.42
C SER A 172 -18.63 -30.84 18.39
#